data_AF-A0A3D1KG20-F1
#
_entry.id   AF-A0A3D1KG20-F1
#
_cell.length_a   1.000
_cell.length_b   1.000
_cell.length_c   1.000
_cell.angle_alpha   90.00
_cell.angle_beta   90.00
_cell.angle_gamma   90.00
#
_symmetry.space_group_name_H-M   'P 1'
#
loop_
_entity.id
_entity.type
_entity.pdbx_description
1 polymer ?
#
loop_
_entity_poly.entity_id
_entity_poly.type
_entity_poly.pdbx_seq_one_letter_code
_entity_poly.pdbx_strand_id
1 'polypeptide(L)'
;MAFHQNGLTLTYFADEFTAKSSSGIQSMAFDVTNLVLCIVIIYALFALFQSKTGKGKGIAGIIILASAAALVWKYSLIEGPVAVNAPIFQQFNPCFVVALTPVSIALFGWLAKKKKEPSAPRKIALGMLVAAVAYLVMAIGSADLLSPTQQAQAISDGTATFASPNWLISTYLILTFGELLLSPMGISFVSKVAPQKYKGMMMGGWFVATAIGNLLVSVGGYLWGNLPLWVVWGVFIALCLLSALFMFSIMKRLEKVC
;
A
#
# COMPACT_ATOMS: atom_id res chain seq x y z
N MET A 1 -0.97 -0.02 14.37
CA MET A 1 -0.95 0.01 12.90
C MET A 1 0.27 0.78 12.45
N ALA A 2 1.42 0.11 12.34
CA ALA A 2 2.73 0.70 11.97
C ALA A 2 2.83 1.04 10.46
N PHE A 3 1.70 0.98 9.75
CA PHE A 3 1.54 1.21 8.32
C PHE A 3 0.45 2.26 8.06
N HIS A 4 0.40 3.31 8.87
CA HIS A 4 -0.15 4.55 8.33
C HIS A 4 0.79 4.95 7.19
N GLN A 5 0.44 4.61 5.95
CA GLN A 5 1.06 5.11 4.71
C GLN A 5 0.80 6.61 4.51
N ASN A 6 0.65 7.34 5.61
CA ASN A 6 0.93 8.75 5.71
C ASN A 6 2.44 8.93 5.90
N GLY A 7 3.23 8.26 5.06
CA GLY A 7 4.65 8.54 4.95
C GLY A 7 4.74 9.99 4.53
N LEU A 8 5.17 10.86 5.44
CA LEU A 8 5.36 12.29 5.18
C LEU A 8 6.06 12.51 3.83
N THR A 9 7.02 11.65 3.52
CA THR A 9 7.77 11.63 2.25
C THR A 9 6.95 11.27 1.01
N LEU A 10 5.98 10.35 1.09
CA LEU A 10 5.09 10.04 -0.02
C LEU A 10 4.08 11.17 -0.25
N THR A 11 3.61 11.80 0.83
CA THR A 11 2.73 12.98 0.74
C THR A 11 3.49 14.19 0.17
N TYR A 12 4.75 14.42 0.58
CA TYR A 12 5.61 15.44 -0.02
C TYR A 12 5.92 15.15 -1.49
N PHE A 13 6.19 13.90 -1.84
CA PHE A 13 6.34 13.50 -3.24
C PHE A 13 5.07 13.76 -4.07
N ALA A 14 3.90 13.48 -3.49
CA ALA A 14 2.62 13.75 -4.13
C ALA A 14 2.40 15.26 -4.39
N ASP A 15 2.88 16.12 -3.50
CA ASP A 15 2.68 17.57 -3.59
C ASP A 15 3.70 18.27 -4.51
N GLU A 16 4.97 17.88 -4.40
CA GLU A 16 6.10 18.55 -5.05
C GLU A 16 6.46 17.93 -6.41
N PHE A 17 6.25 16.62 -6.58
CA PHE A 17 6.78 15.86 -7.72
C PHE A 17 5.72 15.25 -8.62
N THR A 18 4.44 15.31 -8.26
CA THR A 18 3.37 14.66 -9.05
C THR A 18 2.58 15.69 -9.85
N ALA A 19 2.15 15.29 -11.06
CA ALA A 19 1.33 16.15 -11.91
C ALA A 19 0.03 16.55 -11.21
N LYS A 20 -0.24 17.86 -11.12
CA LYS A 20 -1.41 18.43 -10.42
C LYS A 20 -2.71 18.38 -11.22
N SER A 21 -2.65 17.87 -12.45
CA SER A 21 -3.82 17.62 -13.29
C SER A 21 -3.73 16.24 -13.93
N SER A 22 -4.86 15.55 -13.96
CA SER A 22 -5.01 14.28 -14.67
C SER A 22 -6.11 14.42 -15.72
N SER A 23 -5.91 13.83 -16.89
CA SER A 23 -6.91 13.75 -17.95
C SER A 23 -7.17 12.31 -18.38
N GLY A 24 -8.37 12.03 -18.88
CA GLY A 24 -8.75 10.71 -19.38
C GLY A 24 -9.02 9.68 -18.28
N ILE A 25 -8.72 8.41 -18.55
CA ILE A 25 -9.07 7.26 -17.68
C ILE A 25 -8.40 7.36 -16.31
N GLN A 26 -7.19 7.94 -16.25
CA GLN A 26 -6.45 8.10 -15.00
C GLN A 26 -7.19 8.99 -13.99
N SER A 27 -8.00 9.94 -14.47
CA SER A 27 -8.81 10.82 -13.62
C SER A 27 -9.89 10.06 -12.83
N MET A 28 -10.32 8.90 -13.35
CA MET A 28 -11.31 8.05 -12.67
C MET A 28 -10.76 7.47 -11.36
N ALA A 29 -9.44 7.25 -11.26
CA ALA A 29 -8.81 6.68 -10.06
C ALA A 29 -8.82 7.65 -8.87
N PHE A 30 -9.03 8.95 -9.12
CA PHE A 30 -9.02 9.98 -8.08
C PHE A 30 -10.39 10.23 -7.44
N ASP A 31 -11.48 9.72 -8.01
CA ASP A 31 -12.83 9.81 -7.41
C ASP A 31 -13.09 8.60 -6.49
N VAL A 32 -13.40 8.88 -5.22
CA VAL A 32 -13.73 7.88 -4.19
C VAL A 32 -14.88 6.96 -4.63
N THR A 33 -15.90 7.51 -5.30
CA THR A 33 -17.07 6.77 -5.77
C THR A 33 -16.67 5.73 -6.81
N ASN A 34 -15.77 6.10 -7.72
CA ASN A 34 -15.27 5.19 -8.75
C ASN A 34 -14.43 4.07 -8.12
N LEU A 35 -13.61 4.40 -7.12
CA LEU A 35 -12.85 3.41 -6.36
C LEU A 35 -13.76 2.42 -5.62
N VAL A 36 -14.86 2.89 -5.02
CA VAL A 36 -15.87 2.03 -4.38
C VAL A 36 -16.53 1.10 -5.41
N LEU A 37 -16.89 1.60 -6.60
CA LEU A 37 -17.43 0.77 -7.68
C LEU A 37 -16.43 -0.30 -8.12
N CYS A 38 -15.14 0.03 -8.22
CA CYS A 38 -14.08 -0.94 -8.48
C CYS A 38 -13.99 -2.02 -7.39
N ILE A 39 -14.09 -1.65 -6.11
CA ILE A 39 -14.13 -2.61 -4.99
C ILE A 39 -15.33 -3.54 -5.11
N VAL A 40 -16.52 -3.00 -5.41
CA VAL A 40 -17.74 -3.78 -5.60
C VAL A 40 -17.57 -4.79 -6.74
N ILE A 41 -16.96 -4.38 -7.86
CA ILE A 41 -16.64 -5.28 -8.98
C ILE A 41 -15.70 -6.41 -8.53
N ILE A 42 -14.64 -6.10 -7.77
CA ILE A 42 -13.71 -7.12 -7.27
C ILE A 42 -14.43 -8.14 -6.40
N TYR A 43 -15.25 -7.69 -5.44
CA TYR A 43 -16.01 -8.59 -4.57
C TYR A 43 -17.04 -9.41 -5.35
N ALA A 44 -17.74 -8.79 -6.30
CA ALA A 44 -18.70 -9.48 -7.15
C ALA A 44 -18.01 -10.52 -8.05
N LEU A 45 -16.81 -10.25 -8.58
CA LEU A 45 -16.00 -11.23 -9.30
C LEU A 45 -15.65 -12.43 -8.41
N PHE A 46 -15.18 -12.20 -7.19
CA PHE A 46 -14.93 -13.30 -6.24
C PHE A 46 -16.20 -14.08 -5.92
N ALA A 47 -17.35 -13.42 -5.74
CA ALA A 47 -18.63 -14.07 -5.52
C ALA A 47 -19.08 -14.91 -6.74
N LEU A 48 -18.82 -14.43 -7.96
CA LEU A 48 -19.14 -15.13 -9.21
C LEU A 48 -18.36 -16.45 -9.33
N PHE A 49 -17.07 -16.45 -8.99
CA PHE A 49 -16.23 -17.65 -9.05
C PHE A 49 -16.42 -18.60 -7.85
N GLN A 50 -16.73 -18.09 -6.66
CA GLN A 50 -16.86 -18.91 -5.45
C GLN A 50 -18.28 -19.44 -5.20
N SER A 51 -19.31 -18.84 -5.77
CA SER A 51 -20.69 -19.26 -5.53
C SER A 51 -21.02 -20.61 -6.17
N LYS A 52 -21.62 -21.51 -5.38
CA LYS A 52 -22.09 -22.83 -5.83
C LYS A 52 -23.50 -22.80 -6.42
N THR A 53 -24.24 -21.70 -6.27
CA THR A 53 -25.64 -21.58 -6.73
C THR A 53 -25.74 -20.71 -7.99
N GLY A 54 -26.58 -21.12 -8.95
CA GLY A 54 -26.82 -20.34 -10.17
C GLY A 54 -27.38 -18.94 -9.88
N LYS A 55 -28.25 -18.82 -8.87
CA LYS A 55 -28.79 -17.52 -8.41
C LYS A 55 -27.69 -16.59 -7.90
N GLY A 56 -26.72 -17.10 -7.14
CA GLY A 56 -25.61 -16.29 -6.63
C GLY A 56 -24.68 -15.79 -7.74
N LYS A 57 -24.42 -16.61 -8.76
CA LYS A 57 -23.66 -16.18 -9.95
C LYS A 57 -24.41 -15.13 -10.77
N GLY A 58 -25.73 -15.28 -10.90
CA GLY A 58 -26.60 -14.30 -11.57
C GLY A 58 -26.56 -12.93 -10.89
N ILE A 59 -26.72 -12.89 -9.56
CA ILE A 59 -26.65 -11.64 -8.78
C ILE A 59 -25.28 -10.98 -8.93
N ALA A 60 -24.20 -11.76 -8.80
CA ALA A 60 -22.84 -11.25 -8.97
C ALA A 60 -22.60 -10.67 -10.37
N GLY A 61 -23.09 -11.34 -11.43
CA GLY A 61 -23.01 -10.84 -12.80
C GLY A 61 -23.75 -9.52 -13.01
N ILE A 62 -24.95 -9.38 -12.44
CA ILE A 62 -25.74 -8.14 -12.51
C ILE A 62 -25.00 -7.00 -11.82
N ILE A 63 -24.42 -7.24 -10.64
CA ILE A 63 -23.67 -6.24 -9.89
C ILE A 63 -22.44 -5.77 -10.68
N ILE A 64 -21.70 -6.69 -11.30
CA ILE A 64 -20.53 -6.35 -12.14
C ILE A 64 -20.96 -5.44 -13.30
N LEU A 65 -22.02 -5.81 -14.02
CA LEU A 65 -22.51 -5.04 -15.16
C LEU A 65 -23.03 -3.67 -14.75
N ALA A 66 -23.79 -3.59 -13.64
CA ALA A 66 -24.31 -2.32 -13.12
C ALA A 66 -23.18 -1.38 -12.68
N SER A 67 -22.18 -1.89 -11.94
CA SER A 67 -21.02 -1.10 -11.52
C SER A 67 -20.14 -0.68 -12.70
N ALA A 68 -19.96 -1.55 -13.71
CA ALA A 68 -19.24 -1.20 -14.93
C ALA A 68 -19.97 -0.13 -15.76
N ALA A 69 -21.29 -0.25 -15.90
CA ALA A 69 -22.10 0.76 -16.58
C ALA A 69 -22.07 2.11 -15.85
N ALA A 70 -22.12 2.11 -14.51
CA ALA A 70 -21.98 3.33 -13.71
C ALA A 70 -20.60 3.99 -13.91
N LEU A 71 -19.52 3.20 -13.99
CA LEU A 71 -18.18 3.73 -14.28
C LEU A 71 -18.08 4.32 -15.69
N VAL A 72 -18.64 3.65 -16.70
CA VAL A 72 -18.67 4.17 -18.08
C VAL A 72 -19.49 5.47 -18.16
N TRP A 73 -20.62 5.53 -17.47
CA TRP A 73 -21.43 6.75 -17.41
C TRP A 73 -20.68 7.89 -16.72
N LYS A 74 -20.03 7.62 -15.58
CA LYS A 74 -19.16 8.57 -14.90
C LYS A 74 -18.01 9.06 -15.78
N TYR A 75 -17.39 8.18 -16.56
CA TYR A 75 -16.34 8.53 -17.50
C TYR A 75 -16.85 9.47 -18.60
N SER A 76 -18.05 9.23 -19.12
CA SER A 76 -18.67 10.10 -20.15
C SER A 76 -19.07 11.49 -19.65
N LEU A 77 -19.09 11.71 -18.32
CA LEU A 77 -19.38 13.00 -17.68
C LEU A 77 -18.10 13.81 -17.37
N ILE A 78 -16.91 13.25 -17.60
CA ILE A 78 -15.65 13.97 -17.34
C ILE A 78 -15.40 14.96 -18.48
N GLU A 79 -15.78 16.20 -18.24
CA GLU A 79 -15.48 17.33 -19.11
C GLU A 79 -14.21 18.04 -18.61
N GLY A 80 -13.04 17.57 -19.06
CA GLY A 80 -11.76 18.25 -18.88
C GLY A 80 -10.82 17.67 -17.81
N PRO A 81 -9.71 18.37 -17.52
CA PRO A 81 -8.70 17.93 -16.57
C PRO A 81 -9.21 18.02 -15.12
N VAL A 82 -9.04 16.94 -14.36
CA VAL A 82 -9.37 16.87 -12.94
C VAL A 82 -8.15 17.27 -12.12
N ALA A 83 -8.34 18.19 -11.18
CA ALA A 83 -7.30 18.61 -10.25
C ALA A 83 -6.91 17.46 -9.31
N VAL A 84 -5.61 17.17 -9.24
CA VAL A 84 -5.04 16.12 -8.39
C VAL A 84 -4.28 16.79 -7.25
N ASN A 85 -4.81 16.65 -6.03
CA ASN A 85 -4.21 17.21 -4.81
C ASN A 85 -3.49 16.12 -4.02
N ALA A 86 -2.38 16.44 -3.36
CA ALA A 86 -1.61 15.47 -2.54
C ALA A 86 -2.45 14.65 -1.53
N PRO A 87 -3.43 15.23 -0.80
CA PRO A 87 -4.24 14.45 0.14
C PRO A 87 -5.08 13.35 -0.51
N ILE A 88 -5.45 13.49 -1.79
CA ILE A 88 -6.30 12.51 -2.47
C ILE A 88 -5.59 11.16 -2.61
N PHE A 89 -4.25 11.14 -2.62
CA PHE A 89 -3.49 9.89 -2.72
C PHE A 89 -3.62 9.02 -1.46
N GLN A 90 -3.93 9.62 -0.31
CA GLN A 90 -4.07 8.88 0.95
C GLN A 90 -5.26 7.91 0.92
N GLN A 91 -6.27 8.17 0.07
CA GLN A 91 -7.44 7.30 -0.08
C GLN A 91 -7.11 5.96 -0.75
N PHE A 92 -6.01 5.88 -1.52
CA PHE A 92 -5.61 4.65 -2.19
C PHE A 92 -5.24 3.54 -1.21
N ASN A 93 -4.67 3.88 -0.05
CA ASN A 93 -4.34 2.88 0.97
C ASN A 93 -5.58 2.10 1.46
N PRO A 94 -6.62 2.71 2.06
CA PRO A 94 -7.79 1.98 2.52
C PRO A 94 -8.55 1.33 1.36
N CYS A 95 -8.56 1.96 0.18
CA CYS A 95 -9.15 1.37 -1.02
C CYS A 95 -8.46 0.03 -1.39
N PHE A 96 -7.13 0.02 -1.47
CA PHE A 96 -6.37 -1.18 -1.80
C PHE A 96 -6.42 -2.23 -0.70
N VAL A 97 -6.50 -1.85 0.59
CA VAL A 97 -6.67 -2.82 1.68
C VAL A 97 -7.96 -3.61 1.46
N VAL A 98 -9.08 -2.93 1.22
CA VAL A 98 -10.37 -3.59 1.00
C VAL A 98 -10.35 -4.40 -0.29
N ALA A 99 -9.86 -3.83 -1.39
CA ALA A 99 -9.79 -4.50 -2.69
C ALA A 99 -8.90 -5.76 -2.68
N LEU A 100 -7.75 -5.72 -2.01
CA LEU A 100 -6.77 -6.81 -1.99
C LEU A 100 -7.01 -7.83 -0.86
N THR A 101 -7.90 -7.55 0.10
CA THR A 101 -8.28 -8.50 1.15
C THR A 101 -8.78 -9.84 0.58
N PRO A 102 -9.80 -9.89 -0.30
CA PRO A 102 -10.28 -11.16 -0.85
C PRO A 102 -9.21 -11.86 -1.71
N VAL A 103 -8.38 -11.09 -2.41
CA VAL A 103 -7.24 -11.61 -3.21
C VAL A 103 -6.22 -12.31 -2.31
N SER A 104 -5.85 -11.65 -1.21
CA SER A 104 -4.88 -12.18 -0.25
C SER A 104 -5.39 -13.43 0.44
N ILE A 105 -6.67 -13.45 0.85
CA ILE A 105 -7.31 -14.64 1.43
C ILE A 105 -7.34 -15.79 0.44
N ALA A 106 -7.68 -15.54 -0.83
CA ALA A 106 -7.68 -16.56 -1.87
C ALA A 106 -6.27 -17.11 -2.15
N LEU A 107 -5.26 -16.23 -2.22
CA LEU A 107 -3.85 -16.59 -2.42
C LEU A 107 -3.34 -17.49 -1.29
N PHE A 108 -3.57 -17.11 -0.02
CA PHE A 108 -3.15 -17.91 1.12
C PHE A 108 -3.97 -19.18 1.28
N GLY A 109 -5.27 -19.14 0.98
CA GLY A 109 -6.11 -20.34 0.94
C GLY A 109 -5.63 -21.35 -0.09
N TRP A 110 -5.14 -20.89 -1.25
CA TRP A 110 -4.53 -21.74 -2.27
C TRP A 110 -3.17 -22.31 -1.83
N LEU A 111 -2.31 -21.49 -1.20
CA LEU A 111 -1.04 -21.95 -0.62
C LEU A 111 -1.25 -22.99 0.50
N ALA A 112 -2.27 -22.81 1.33
CA ALA A 112 -2.67 -23.74 2.37
C ALA A 112 -3.12 -25.09 1.79
N LYS A 113 -3.91 -25.08 0.70
CA LYS A 113 -4.28 -26.31 -0.03
C LYS A 113 -3.08 -27.06 -0.58
N LYS A 114 -2.00 -26.34 -0.94
CA LYS A 114 -0.73 -26.93 -1.41
C LYS A 114 0.21 -27.35 -0.28
N LYS A 115 -0.19 -27.25 1.00
CA LYS A 115 0.66 -27.50 2.19
C LYS A 115 1.96 -26.69 2.20
N LYS A 116 2.01 -25.57 1.49
CA LYS A 116 3.17 -24.65 1.40
C LYS A 116 2.83 -23.31 2.06
N GLU A 117 1.98 -23.32 3.08
CA GLU A 117 1.64 -22.07 3.77
C GLU A 117 2.88 -21.52 4.48
N PRO A 118 3.31 -20.28 4.18
CA PRO A 118 4.41 -19.66 4.90
C PRO A 118 4.04 -19.47 6.37
N SER A 119 5.00 -19.69 7.28
CA SER A 119 4.83 -19.39 8.71
C SER A 119 4.49 -17.91 8.93
N ALA A 120 3.84 -17.59 10.05
CA ALA A 120 3.50 -16.20 10.37
C ALA A 120 4.72 -15.24 10.34
N PRO A 121 5.88 -15.60 10.93
CA PRO A 121 7.10 -14.81 10.80
C PRO A 121 7.58 -14.66 9.36
N ARG A 122 7.43 -15.69 8.51
CA ARG A 122 7.83 -15.64 7.10
C ARG A 122 6.93 -14.72 6.29
N LYS A 123 5.61 -14.69 6.54
CA LYS A 123 4.70 -13.70 5.90
C LYS A 123 5.08 -12.27 6.29
N ILE A 124 5.44 -12.04 7.56
CA ILE A 124 5.93 -10.75 8.05
C ILE A 124 7.24 -10.36 7.32
N ALA A 125 8.21 -11.26 7.23
CA ALA A 125 9.47 -11.01 6.52
C ALA A 125 9.26 -10.71 5.02
N LEU A 126 8.33 -11.42 4.36
CA LEU A 126 7.94 -11.14 2.98
C LEU A 126 7.30 -9.76 2.84
N GLY A 127 6.45 -9.33 3.78
CA GLY A 127 5.87 -7.98 3.79
C GLY A 127 6.92 -6.88 3.83
N MET A 128 8.01 -7.06 4.59
CA MET A 128 9.13 -6.12 4.63
C MET A 128 9.92 -6.08 3.32
N LEU A 129 10.10 -7.22 2.65
CA LEU A 129 10.72 -7.26 1.32
C LEU A 129 9.85 -6.57 0.27
N VAL A 130 8.53 -6.80 0.31
CA VAL A 130 7.56 -6.12 -0.57
C VAL A 130 7.61 -4.60 -0.35
N ALA A 131 7.74 -4.15 0.91
CA ALA A 131 7.91 -2.73 1.20
C ALA A 131 9.22 -2.16 0.63
N ALA A 132 10.33 -2.91 0.72
CA ALA A 132 11.59 -2.51 0.09
C ALA A 132 11.45 -2.39 -1.44
N VAL A 133 10.73 -3.32 -2.08
CA VAL A 133 10.43 -3.24 -3.52
C VAL A 133 9.58 -2.01 -3.86
N ALA A 134 8.62 -1.65 -3.02
CA ALA A 134 7.82 -0.44 -3.24
C ALA A 134 8.67 0.83 -3.22
N TYR A 135 9.58 0.96 -2.25
CA TYR A 135 10.51 2.09 -2.21
C TYR A 135 11.53 2.06 -3.36
N LEU A 136 11.88 0.88 -3.87
CA LEU A 136 12.70 0.75 -5.07
C LEU A 136 11.96 1.22 -6.32
N VAL A 137 10.67 0.93 -6.45
CA VAL A 137 9.82 1.48 -7.52
C VAL A 137 9.78 3.01 -7.44
N MET A 138 9.69 3.59 -6.24
CA MET A 138 9.82 5.04 -6.07
C MET A 138 11.19 5.56 -6.45
N ALA A 139 12.27 4.88 -6.07
CA ALA A 139 13.63 5.30 -6.42
C ALA A 139 13.86 5.33 -7.93
N ILE A 140 13.33 4.36 -8.67
CA ILE A 140 13.36 4.32 -10.14
C ILE A 140 12.45 5.40 -10.73
N GLY A 141 11.22 5.52 -10.23
CA GLY A 141 10.26 6.54 -10.68
C GLY A 141 10.71 7.97 -10.40
N SER A 142 11.64 8.16 -9.47
CA SER A 142 12.27 9.44 -9.14
C SER A 142 13.70 9.60 -9.66
N ALA A 143 14.22 8.65 -10.44
CA ALA A 143 15.62 8.68 -10.88
C ALA A 143 15.92 9.87 -11.82
N ASP A 144 14.94 10.27 -12.62
CA ASP A 144 15.03 11.39 -13.57
C ASP A 144 14.49 12.72 -12.98
N LEU A 145 14.15 12.76 -11.68
CA LEU A 145 13.60 13.94 -11.01
C LEU A 145 14.69 14.73 -10.27
N LEU A 146 14.48 16.04 -10.16
CA LEU A 146 15.36 16.96 -9.43
C LEU A 146 15.28 16.71 -7.91
N SER A 147 16.22 17.28 -7.14
CA SER A 147 16.11 17.25 -5.67
C SER A 147 14.90 18.06 -5.18
N PRO A 148 14.33 17.79 -3.99
CA PRO A 148 13.19 18.54 -3.45
C PRO A 148 13.39 20.07 -3.44
N THR A 149 14.59 20.53 -3.09
CA THR A 149 14.95 21.95 -3.14
C THR A 149 15.01 22.52 -4.55
N GLN A 150 15.55 21.76 -5.50
CA GLN A 150 15.62 22.18 -6.91
C GLN A 150 14.25 22.12 -7.59
N GLN A 151 13.40 21.18 -7.19
CA GLN A 151 12.02 21.07 -7.63
C GLN A 151 11.20 22.26 -7.13
N ALA A 152 11.32 22.64 -5.85
CA ALA A 152 10.65 23.82 -5.30
C ALA A 152 11.05 25.11 -6.04
N GLN A 153 12.33 25.23 -6.40
CA GLN A 153 12.83 26.34 -7.22
C GLN A 153 12.30 26.27 -8.66
N ALA A 154 12.36 25.10 -9.30
CA ALA A 154 11.84 24.89 -10.65
C ALA A 154 10.31 25.07 -10.77
N ILE A 155 9.55 24.83 -9.70
CA ILE A 155 8.11 25.13 -9.63
C ILE A 155 7.90 26.65 -9.67
N SER A 156 8.74 27.40 -8.96
CA SER A 156 8.71 28.87 -8.95
C SER A 156 9.14 29.46 -10.29
N ASP A 157 10.09 28.80 -10.96
CA ASP A 157 10.65 29.21 -12.25
C ASP A 157 9.88 28.66 -13.47
N GLY A 158 8.84 27.84 -13.24
CA GLY A 158 7.99 27.26 -14.29
C GLY A 158 8.62 26.13 -15.12
N THR A 159 9.80 25.64 -14.74
CA THR A 159 10.55 24.57 -15.43
C THR A 159 10.47 23.21 -14.73
N ALA A 160 9.55 23.05 -13.76
CA ALA A 160 9.40 21.83 -12.99
C ALA A 160 9.00 20.63 -13.86
N THR A 161 9.68 19.50 -13.64
CA THR A 161 9.33 18.21 -14.23
C THR A 161 8.49 17.43 -13.24
N PHE A 162 7.30 16.97 -13.65
CA PHE A 162 6.41 16.19 -12.80
C PHE A 162 6.43 14.72 -13.21
N ALA A 163 6.49 13.82 -12.23
CA ALA A 163 6.31 12.40 -12.41
C ALA A 163 4.84 12.04 -12.62
N SER A 164 4.62 10.93 -13.35
CA SER A 164 3.28 10.37 -13.52
C SER A 164 2.72 9.90 -12.17
N PRO A 165 1.47 10.26 -11.83
CA PRO A 165 0.80 9.76 -10.62
C PRO A 165 0.73 8.23 -10.52
N ASN A 166 0.85 7.51 -11.64
CA ASN A 166 0.80 6.05 -11.68
C ASN A 166 1.94 5.38 -10.91
N TRP A 167 3.11 6.02 -10.81
CA TRP A 167 4.20 5.55 -9.97
C TRP A 167 3.80 5.52 -8.50
N LEU A 168 3.20 6.61 -8.04
CA LEU A 168 2.75 6.74 -6.66
C LEU A 168 1.61 5.77 -6.36
N ILE A 169 0.61 5.67 -7.25
CA ILE A 169 -0.50 4.70 -7.13
C ILE A 169 0.04 3.26 -7.03
N SER A 170 1.02 2.91 -7.87
CA SER A 170 1.64 1.57 -7.86
C SER A 170 2.41 1.31 -6.57
N THR A 171 3.12 2.31 -6.05
CA THR A 171 3.81 2.21 -4.75
C THR A 171 2.83 2.00 -3.60
N TYR A 172 1.72 2.76 -3.56
CA TYR A 172 0.64 2.55 -2.59
C TYR A 172 0.10 1.12 -2.68
N LEU A 173 -0.13 0.60 -3.88
CA LEU A 173 -0.60 -0.78 -4.10
C LEU A 173 0.39 -1.81 -3.54
N ILE A 174 1.68 -1.68 -3.83
CA ILE A 174 2.71 -2.62 -3.37
C ILE A 174 2.87 -2.53 -1.84
N LEU A 175 2.95 -1.31 -1.29
CA LEU A 175 3.03 -1.12 0.17
C LEU A 175 1.81 -1.68 0.87
N THR A 176 0.61 -1.49 0.33
CA THR A 176 -0.63 -2.01 0.92
C THR A 176 -0.67 -3.54 0.86
N PHE A 177 -0.16 -4.14 -0.22
CA PHE A 177 0.02 -5.59 -0.25
C PHE A 177 0.98 -6.06 0.84
N GLY A 178 2.10 -5.36 1.06
CA GLY A 178 3.01 -5.64 2.18
C GLY A 178 2.35 -5.46 3.56
N GLU A 179 1.51 -4.45 3.72
CA GLU A 179 0.75 -4.18 4.93
C GLU A 179 -0.24 -5.31 5.25
N LEU A 180 -0.95 -5.83 4.25
CA LEU A 180 -1.86 -6.97 4.41
C LEU A 180 -1.15 -8.23 4.92
N LEU A 181 0.14 -8.38 4.63
CA LEU A 181 0.96 -9.49 5.15
C LEU A 181 1.38 -9.27 6.61
N LEU A 182 1.44 -8.02 7.06
CA LEU A 182 2.00 -7.61 8.34
C LEU A 182 0.93 -7.37 9.40
N SER A 183 -0.13 -6.63 9.08
CA SER A 183 -1.09 -6.10 10.07
C SER A 183 -1.94 -7.17 10.77
N PRO A 184 -2.57 -8.17 10.10
CA PRO A 184 -3.31 -9.23 10.81
C PRO A 184 -2.37 -10.26 11.45
N MET A 185 -1.22 -10.51 10.81
CA MET A 185 -0.28 -11.55 11.24
C MET A 185 0.53 -11.12 12.47
N GLY A 186 0.90 -9.85 12.58
CA GLY A 186 1.67 -9.31 13.70
C GLY A 186 0.95 -9.44 15.04
N ILE A 187 -0.32 -9.01 15.11
CA ILE A 187 -1.13 -9.12 16.32
C ILE A 187 -1.40 -10.60 16.67
N SER A 188 -1.68 -11.45 15.67
CA SER A 188 -1.84 -12.88 15.90
C SER A 188 -0.54 -13.57 16.34
N PHE A 189 0.62 -13.08 15.92
CA PHE A 189 1.90 -13.64 16.32
C PHE A 189 2.23 -13.27 17.76
N VAL A 190 2.04 -11.99 18.14
CA VAL A 190 2.26 -11.52 19.51
C VAL A 190 1.36 -12.29 20.49
N SER A 191 0.09 -12.55 20.14
CA SER A 191 -0.82 -13.31 21.01
C SER A 191 -0.45 -14.78 21.17
N LYS A 192 0.15 -15.40 20.14
CA LYS A 192 0.59 -16.80 20.15
C LYS A 192 1.88 -17.01 20.93
N VAL A 193 2.84 -16.09 20.79
CA VAL A 193 4.15 -16.20 21.44
C VAL A 193 4.14 -15.63 22.87
N ALA A 194 3.15 -14.80 23.21
CA ALA A 194 3.05 -14.22 24.55
C ALA A 194 2.69 -15.27 25.64
N PRO A 195 3.42 -15.29 26.77
CA PRO A 195 3.04 -16.12 27.93
C PRO A 195 1.64 -15.74 28.44
N GLN A 196 0.84 -16.73 28.85
CA GLN A 196 -0.56 -16.53 29.28
C GLN A 196 -0.73 -15.40 30.31
N LYS A 197 0.23 -15.27 31.24
CA LYS A 197 0.24 -14.24 32.29
C LYS A 197 0.54 -12.82 31.79
N TYR A 198 1.21 -12.67 30.65
CA TYR A 198 1.72 -11.38 30.13
C TYR A 198 1.13 -11.00 28.77
N LYS A 199 0.06 -11.68 28.31
CA LYS A 199 -0.59 -11.40 27.01
C LYS A 199 -0.97 -9.93 26.82
N GLY A 200 -1.56 -9.31 27.84
CA GLY A 200 -1.93 -7.89 27.81
C GLY A 200 -0.71 -6.95 27.69
N MET A 201 0.37 -7.25 28.43
CA MET A 201 1.60 -6.46 28.39
C MET A 201 2.30 -6.56 27.03
N MET A 202 2.36 -7.75 26.44
CA MET A 202 2.95 -7.97 25.12
C MET A 202 2.17 -7.29 23.99
N MET A 203 0.83 -7.26 24.08
CA MET A 203 0.00 -6.45 23.19
C MET A 203 0.24 -4.95 23.37
N GLY A 204 0.40 -4.49 24.61
CA GLY A 204 0.83 -3.12 24.89
C GLY A 204 2.17 -2.78 24.22
N GLY A 205 3.14 -3.70 24.31
CA GLY A 205 4.44 -3.58 23.63
C GLY A 205 4.32 -3.44 22.10
N TRP A 206 3.39 -4.16 21.47
CA TRP A 206 3.11 -4.02 20.04
C TRP A 206 2.58 -2.63 19.67
N PHE A 207 1.70 -2.05 20.50
CA PHE A 207 1.22 -0.68 20.30
C PHE A 207 2.29 0.37 20.55
N VAL A 208 3.16 0.17 21.54
CA VAL A 208 4.33 1.05 21.77
C VAL A 208 5.28 1.00 20.57
N ALA A 209 5.59 -0.19 20.05
CA ALA A 209 6.42 -0.34 18.85
C ALA A 209 5.78 0.35 17.63
N THR A 210 4.46 0.25 17.47
CA THR A 210 3.71 1.02 16.46
C THR A 210 3.88 2.52 16.66
N ALA A 211 3.73 3.02 17.88
CA ALA A 211 3.81 4.45 18.17
C ALA A 211 5.20 5.01 17.87
N ILE A 212 6.25 4.28 18.26
CA ILE A 212 7.64 4.62 17.93
C ILE A 212 7.85 4.59 16.41
N GLY A 213 7.31 3.57 15.72
CA GLY A 213 7.37 3.51 14.26
C GLY A 213 6.76 4.74 13.58
N ASN A 214 5.59 5.20 14.05
CA ASN A 214 4.96 6.42 13.56
C ASN A 214 5.78 7.68 13.86
N LEU A 215 6.43 7.76 15.03
CA LEU A 215 7.34 8.88 15.32
C LEU A 215 8.55 8.87 14.38
N LEU A 216 9.10 7.70 14.06
CA LEU A 216 10.24 7.57 13.15
C LEU A 216 9.91 7.92 11.69
N VAL A 217 8.64 7.99 11.30
CA VAL A 217 8.24 8.52 9.98
C VAL A 217 8.69 9.98 9.82
N SER A 218 8.76 10.75 10.90
CA SER A 218 9.26 12.14 10.87
C SER A 218 10.72 12.25 10.39
N VAL A 219 11.54 11.21 10.59
CA VAL A 219 12.92 11.15 10.10
C VAL A 219 12.96 11.27 8.59
N GLY A 220 11.99 10.69 7.89
CA GLY A 220 11.83 10.87 6.44
C GLY A 220 11.63 12.33 6.05
N GLY A 221 10.88 13.09 6.85
CA GLY A 221 10.69 14.52 6.65
C GLY A 221 11.97 15.33 6.88
N TYR A 222 12.80 14.96 7.87
CA TYR A 222 14.09 15.62 8.08
C TYR A 222 15.11 15.35 6.97
N LEU A 223 15.02 14.18 6.32
CA LEU A 223 15.84 13.86 5.15
C LEU A 223 15.32 14.54 3.87
N TRP A 224 14.09 15.05 3.87
CA TRP A 224 13.46 15.71 2.74
C TRP A 224 13.98 17.16 2.60
N GLY A 225 14.45 17.53 1.40
CA GLY A 225 14.98 18.88 1.14
C GLY A 225 16.32 18.83 0.43
N ASN A 226 17.40 18.92 1.20
CA ASN A 226 18.77 19.06 0.66
C ASN A 226 19.35 17.76 0.09
N LEU A 227 18.75 16.61 0.41
CA LEU A 227 19.22 15.33 -0.10
C LEU A 227 18.50 14.95 -1.39
N PRO A 228 19.21 14.30 -2.32
CA PRO A 228 18.58 13.76 -3.51
C PRO A 228 17.57 12.64 -3.18
N LEU A 229 16.51 12.52 -3.97
CA LEU A 229 15.41 11.57 -3.74
C LEU A 229 15.89 10.12 -3.67
N TRP A 230 16.87 9.72 -4.48
CA TRP A 230 17.42 8.36 -4.43
C TRP A 230 18.07 8.03 -3.08
N VAL A 231 18.65 9.02 -2.38
CA VAL A 231 19.21 8.84 -1.05
C VAL A 231 18.08 8.64 -0.04
N VAL A 232 17.04 9.47 -0.11
CA VAL A 232 15.86 9.36 0.76
C VAL A 232 15.21 7.99 0.63
N TRP A 233 14.91 7.56 -0.59
CA TRP A 233 14.36 6.22 -0.85
C TRP A 233 15.34 5.10 -0.50
N GLY A 234 16.64 5.30 -0.77
CA GLY A 234 17.70 4.36 -0.43
C GLY A 234 17.80 4.05 1.06
N VAL A 235 17.61 5.06 1.92
CA VAL A 235 17.55 4.86 3.38
C VAL A 235 16.37 3.96 3.76
N PHE A 236 15.17 4.19 3.21
CA PHE A 236 14.02 3.33 3.48
C PHE A 236 14.21 1.91 2.98
N ILE A 237 14.76 1.73 1.77
CA ILE A 237 15.11 0.41 1.21
C ILE A 237 16.08 -0.31 2.13
N ALA A 238 17.16 0.35 2.55
CA ALA A 238 18.18 -0.24 3.43
C ALA A 238 17.58 -0.66 4.78
N LEU A 239 16.73 0.16 5.40
CA LEU A 239 16.06 -0.16 6.66
C LEU A 239 15.10 -1.35 6.52
N CYS A 240 14.31 -1.41 5.44
CA CYS A 240 13.42 -2.53 5.17
C CYS A 240 14.19 -3.83 4.91
N LEU A 241 15.28 -3.77 4.14
CA LEU A 241 16.14 -4.94 3.87
C LEU A 241 16.86 -5.41 5.13
N LEU A 242 17.39 -4.51 5.95
CA LEU A 242 18.06 -4.86 7.21
C LEU A 242 17.08 -5.53 8.18
N SER A 243 15.86 -5.00 8.27
CA SER A 243 14.79 -5.58 9.09
C SER A 243 14.33 -6.95 8.57
N ALA A 244 14.21 -7.10 7.24
CA ALA A 244 13.95 -8.38 6.62
C ALA A 244 15.06 -9.40 6.92
N LEU A 245 16.33 -9.05 6.70
CA LEU A 245 17.48 -9.91 6.97
C LEU A 245 17.55 -10.34 8.44
N PHE A 246 17.31 -9.42 9.37
CA PHE A 246 17.23 -9.74 10.79
C PHE A 246 16.15 -10.78 11.09
N MET A 247 14.95 -10.60 10.52
CA MET A 247 13.86 -11.55 10.68
C MET A 247 14.15 -12.91 10.03
N PHE A 248 14.79 -12.93 8.86
CA PHE A 248 15.23 -14.17 8.22
C PHE A 248 16.28 -14.91 9.06
N SER A 249 17.20 -14.19 9.70
CA SER A 249 18.24 -14.76 10.57
C SER A 249 17.66 -15.46 11.81
N ILE A 250 16.64 -14.86 12.43
CA ILE A 250 16.03 -15.39 13.67
C ILE A 250 14.88 -16.37 13.36
N MET A 251 14.54 -16.55 12.09
CA MET A 251 13.37 -17.34 11.67
C MET A 251 13.36 -18.76 12.25
N LYS A 252 14.50 -19.45 12.28
CA LYS A 252 14.61 -20.81 12.85
C LYS A 252 14.26 -20.86 14.34
N ARG A 253 14.40 -19.76 15.08
CA ARG A 253 13.97 -19.66 16.48
C ARG A 253 12.50 -19.30 16.57
N LEU A 254 12.02 -18.36 15.75
CA LEU A 254 10.61 -17.93 15.76
C LEU A 254 9.66 -19.04 15.32
N GLU A 255 10.08 -19.87 14.35
CA GLU A 255 9.29 -21.03 13.90
C GLU A 255 9.25 -22.17 14.91
N LYS A 256 10.16 -22.22 15.90
CA LYS A 256 10.12 -23.23 16.98
C LYS A 256 9.09 -22.92 18.07
N VAL A 257 8.69 -21.66 18.20
CA VAL A 257 7.73 -21.17 19.21
C VAL A 257 6.33 -20.92 18.64
N CYS A 258 6.17 -21.04 17.32
CA CYS A 258 4.90 -20.90 16.60
C CYS A 258 4.29 -22.25 16.27
#